data_AF-A0A445MH62-F1
#
_entry.id   AF-A0A445MH62-F1
#
_cell.length_a   1.000
_cell.length_b   1.000
_cell.length_c   1.000
_cell.angle_alpha   90.00
_cell.angle_beta   90.00
_cell.angle_gamma   90.00
#
_symmetry.space_group_name_H-M   'P 1'
#
loop_
_entity.id
_entity.type
_entity.pdbx_description
1 polymer ?
#
loop_
_entity_poly.entity_id
_entity_poly.type
_entity_poly.pdbx_seq_one_letter_code
_entity_poly.pdbx_strand_id
1 'polypeptide(L)'
;MSPCWGIFEQKLRMVLRKHLTRLLKEEKGLLLLHMIVLKSADATIEQASWNPSKVRDKLRRDIDTHVASVRAAKLSELTTLYEGRLTKALSEPVEALLDAASDDTWPAIRELLRRETKYAISGFSSALSAFNLDEADVDKMLIKLEEYARSVVESKAREEAGRVLIRMKDR
;
A
#
# COMPACT_ATOMS: atom_id res chain seq x y z
N MET A 1 26.35 16.08 -66.41
CA MET A 1 26.88 16.55 -65.11
C MET A 1 25.76 16.45 -64.08
N SER A 2 25.77 15.43 -63.21
CA SER A 2 24.85 15.35 -62.06
C SER A 2 25.66 15.41 -60.77
N PRO A 3 25.78 16.59 -60.13
CA PRO A 3 26.62 16.84 -58.94
C PRO A 3 26.14 16.13 -57.66
N CYS A 4 25.00 15.44 -57.71
CA CYS A 4 24.31 14.96 -56.50
C CYS A 4 24.84 13.63 -55.95
N TRP A 5 25.49 12.78 -56.75
CA TRP A 5 25.99 11.48 -56.29
C TRP A 5 27.16 11.62 -55.31
N GLY A 6 28.08 12.56 -55.57
CA GLY A 6 29.21 12.84 -54.67
C GLY A 6 28.77 13.41 -53.31
N ILE A 7 27.69 14.21 -53.29
CA ILE A 7 27.13 14.77 -52.06
C ILE A 7 26.44 13.67 -51.24
N PHE A 8 25.74 12.74 -51.90
CA PHE A 8 25.12 11.59 -51.25
C PHE A 8 26.16 10.66 -50.62
N GLU A 9 27.23 10.35 -51.35
CA GLU A 9 28.32 9.50 -50.85
C GLU A 9 29.07 10.17 -49.68
N GLN A 10 29.31 11.49 -49.73
CA GLN A 10 29.90 12.24 -48.62
C GLN A 10 29.01 12.23 -47.37
N LYS A 11 27.69 12.40 -47.53
CA LYS A 11 26.75 12.30 -46.40
C LYS A 11 26.73 10.90 -45.80
N LEU A 12 26.72 9.87 -46.64
CA LEU A 12 26.73 8.47 -46.19
C LEU A 12 28.02 8.16 -45.40
N ARG A 13 29.19 8.58 -45.93
CA ARG A 13 30.48 8.45 -45.23
C ARG A 13 30.50 9.20 -43.90
N MET A 14 29.91 10.39 -43.82
CA MET A 14 29.86 11.18 -42.59
C MET A 14 28.97 10.54 -41.52
N VAL A 15 27.82 9.99 -41.92
CA VAL A 15 26.90 9.24 -41.04
C VAL A 15 27.56 7.96 -40.53
N LEU A 16 28.18 7.17 -41.43
CA LEU A 16 28.89 5.95 -41.07
C LEU A 16 30.06 6.25 -40.12
N ARG A 17 30.86 7.29 -40.40
CA ARG A 17 31.96 7.71 -39.53
C ARG A 17 31.47 8.13 -38.15
N LYS A 18 30.37 8.89 -38.07
CA LYS A 18 29.75 9.29 -36.81
C LYS A 18 29.24 8.09 -36.01
N HIS A 19 28.58 7.13 -36.66
CA HIS A 19 28.13 5.89 -36.03
C HIS A 19 29.31 5.03 -35.55
N LEU A 20 30.34 4.85 -36.38
CA LEU A 20 31.56 4.11 -36.01
C LEU A 20 32.25 4.74 -34.80
N THR A 21 32.38 6.07 -34.76
CA THR A 21 32.99 6.76 -33.61
C THR A 21 32.17 6.64 -32.33
N ARG A 22 30.84 6.50 -32.43
CA ARG A 22 29.96 6.27 -31.28
C ARG A 22 30.11 4.85 -30.75
N LEU A 23 30.11 3.84 -31.64
CA LEU A 23 30.35 2.44 -31.28
C LEU A 23 31.75 2.25 -30.68
N LEU A 24 32.78 2.86 -31.26
CA LEU A 24 34.13 2.86 -30.68
C LEU A 24 34.20 3.56 -29.32
N LYS A 25 33.35 4.56 -29.05
CA LYS A 25 33.30 5.24 -27.74
C LYS A 25 32.54 4.41 -26.70
N GLU A 26 31.50 3.69 -27.11
CA GLU A 26 30.77 2.74 -26.27
C GLU A 26 31.61 1.49 -25.97
N GLU A 27 32.27 0.89 -26.96
CA GLU A 27 33.22 -0.20 -26.76
C GLU A 27 34.41 0.24 -25.91
N LYS A 28 34.97 1.43 -26.14
CA LYS A 28 36.00 1.99 -25.24
C LYS A 28 35.45 2.26 -23.84
N GLY A 29 34.17 2.63 -23.70
CA GLY A 29 33.50 2.81 -22.42
C GLY A 29 33.27 1.49 -21.68
N LEU A 30 32.91 0.42 -22.40
CA LEU A 30 32.79 -0.95 -21.92
C LEU A 30 34.16 -1.53 -21.58
N LEU A 31 35.19 -1.25 -22.37
CA LEU A 31 36.58 -1.60 -22.07
C LEU A 31 37.13 -0.79 -20.90
N LEU A 32 36.71 0.47 -20.71
CA LEU A 32 37.05 1.27 -19.55
C LEU A 32 36.32 0.75 -18.30
N LEU A 33 35.04 0.37 -18.40
CA LEU A 33 34.29 -0.30 -17.34
C LEU A 33 34.89 -1.66 -17.01
N HIS A 34 35.23 -2.47 -18.02
CA HIS A 34 35.88 -3.76 -17.84
C HIS A 34 37.29 -3.60 -17.28
N MET A 35 38.05 -2.57 -17.70
CA MET A 35 39.38 -2.25 -17.16
C MET A 35 39.29 -1.63 -15.76
N ILE A 36 38.24 -0.88 -15.41
CA ILE A 36 37.99 -0.39 -14.05
C ILE A 36 37.59 -1.56 -13.15
N VAL A 37 36.73 -2.47 -13.61
CA VAL A 37 36.32 -3.67 -12.87
C VAL A 37 37.50 -4.66 -12.74
N LEU A 38 38.29 -4.87 -13.79
CA LEU A 38 39.51 -5.71 -13.74
C LEU A 38 40.64 -5.06 -12.94
N LYS A 39 40.88 -3.74 -13.04
CA LYS A 39 41.88 -3.05 -12.21
C LYS A 39 41.43 -2.85 -10.78
N SER A 40 40.12 -2.93 -10.49
CA SER A 40 39.61 -2.99 -9.11
C SER A 40 39.84 -4.34 -8.44
N ALA A 41 40.30 -5.36 -9.18
CA ALA A 41 40.74 -6.63 -8.61
C ALA A 41 42.21 -6.60 -8.14
N ASP A 42 43.00 -5.61 -8.54
CA ASP A 42 44.46 -5.57 -8.28
C ASP A 42 44.96 -4.25 -7.65
N ALA A 43 44.03 -3.35 -7.30
CA ALA A 43 44.34 -2.24 -6.41
C ALA A 43 43.88 -2.62 -5.00
N THR A 44 44.82 -3.09 -4.18
CA THR A 44 44.69 -3.12 -2.72
C THR A 44 44.50 -1.68 -2.25
N ILE A 45 43.26 -1.21 -2.31
CA ILE A 45 42.84 0.04 -1.72
C ILE A 45 42.79 -0.24 -0.20
N GLU A 46 43.88 0.08 0.49
CA GLU A 46 43.87 0.33 1.94
C GLU A 46 43.06 1.61 2.24
N GLN A 47 41.78 1.62 1.90
CA GLN A 47 40.87 2.73 2.15
C GLN A 47 39.51 2.18 2.55
N ALA A 48 39.37 2.02 3.86
CA ALA A 48 38.22 1.52 4.61
C ALA A 48 37.83 0.05 4.34
N SER A 49 37.36 -0.62 5.39
CA SER A 49 36.86 -2.00 5.41
C SER A 49 35.56 -2.18 4.62
N TRP A 50 35.56 -1.74 3.37
CA TRP A 50 34.43 -1.82 2.44
C TRP A 50 34.19 -3.29 2.11
N ASN A 51 33.17 -3.87 2.74
CA ASN A 51 32.74 -5.23 2.49
C ASN A 51 31.45 -5.22 1.64
N PRO A 52 31.51 -5.49 0.32
CA PRO A 52 30.35 -5.44 -0.56
C PRO A 52 29.19 -6.36 -0.13
N SER A 53 29.48 -7.49 0.53
CA SER A 53 28.42 -8.36 1.07
C SER A 53 27.67 -7.66 2.20
N LYS A 54 28.39 -7.03 3.13
CA LYS A 54 27.81 -6.26 4.25
C LYS A 54 26.93 -5.11 3.76
N VAL A 55 27.33 -4.42 2.69
CA VAL A 55 26.52 -3.36 2.07
C VAL A 55 25.25 -3.92 1.44
N ARG A 56 25.35 -5.04 0.71
CA ARG A 56 24.18 -5.71 0.11
C ARG A 56 23.21 -6.23 1.17
N ASP A 57 23.71 -6.82 2.25
CA ASP A 57 22.87 -7.35 3.33
C ASP A 57 22.22 -6.24 4.14
N LYS A 58 22.88 -5.08 4.28
CA LYS A 58 22.25 -3.89 4.84
C LYS A 58 21.12 -3.39 3.93
N LEU A 59 21.40 -3.21 2.63
CA LEU A 59 20.39 -2.75 1.68
C LEU A 59 19.16 -3.66 1.64
N ARG A 60 19.36 -4.98 1.65
CA ARG A 60 18.26 -5.96 1.73
C ARG A 60 17.40 -5.74 2.98
N ARG A 61 18.03 -5.66 4.15
CA ARG A 61 17.30 -5.40 5.41
C ARG A 61 16.57 -4.06 5.42
N ASP A 62 17.18 -3.02 4.86
CA ASP A 62 16.58 -1.69 4.78
C ASP A 62 15.35 -1.72 3.84
N ILE A 63 15.42 -2.43 2.71
CA ILE A 63 14.28 -2.67 1.81
C ILE A 63 13.18 -3.45 2.51
N ASP A 64 13.52 -4.56 3.18
CA ASP A 64 12.54 -5.40 3.88
C ASP A 64 11.83 -4.61 5.00
N THR A 65 12.60 -3.80 5.74
CA THR A 65 12.06 -2.90 6.77
C THR A 65 11.13 -1.86 6.17
N HIS A 66 11.53 -1.24 5.05
CA HIS A 66 10.70 -0.27 4.35
C HIS A 66 9.40 -0.90 3.82
N VAL A 67 9.48 -2.08 3.20
CA VAL A 67 8.33 -2.84 2.72
C VAL A 67 7.39 -3.18 3.87
N ALA A 68 7.90 -3.65 5.01
CA ALA A 68 7.10 -3.94 6.18
C ALA A 68 6.39 -2.69 6.73
N SER A 69 7.10 -1.56 6.78
CA SER A 69 6.55 -0.27 7.23
C SER A 69 5.43 0.21 6.30
N VAL A 70 5.64 0.19 4.98
CA VAL A 70 4.63 0.58 3.98
C VAL A 70 3.42 -0.34 4.06
N ARG A 71 3.64 -1.65 4.18
CA ARG A 71 2.57 -2.64 4.33
C ARG A 71 1.72 -2.36 5.57
N ALA A 72 2.36 -2.13 6.71
CA ALA A 72 1.65 -1.80 7.95
C ALA A 72 0.84 -0.51 7.84
N ALA A 73 1.41 0.54 7.22
CA ALA A 73 0.69 1.79 6.99
C ALA A 73 -0.54 1.58 6.10
N LYS A 74 -0.41 0.81 5.01
CA LYS A 74 -1.52 0.52 4.10
C LYS A 74 -2.61 -0.35 4.73
N LEU A 75 -2.24 -1.30 5.57
CA LEU A 75 -3.21 -2.10 6.33
C LEU A 75 -3.96 -1.23 7.35
N SER A 76 -3.28 -0.28 7.99
CA SER A 76 -3.91 0.69 8.89
C SER A 76 -4.91 1.59 8.15
N GLU A 77 -4.51 2.17 7.00
CA GLU A 77 -5.40 2.95 6.13
C GLU A 77 -6.62 2.12 5.69
N LEU A 78 -6.42 0.86 5.31
CA LEU A 78 -7.50 -0.02 4.89
C LEU A 78 -8.46 -0.35 6.04
N THR A 79 -7.92 -0.61 7.23
CA THR A 79 -8.72 -0.90 8.43
C THR A 79 -9.60 0.31 8.77
N THR A 80 -9.01 1.50 8.85
CA THR A 80 -9.75 2.74 9.16
C THR A 80 -10.80 3.08 8.11
N LEU A 81 -10.57 2.75 6.83
CA LEU A 81 -11.57 2.90 5.77
C LEU A 81 -12.81 2.03 6.04
N TYR A 82 -12.63 0.75 6.39
CA TYR A 82 -13.75 -0.16 6.64
C TYR A 82 -14.45 0.12 7.96
N GLU A 83 -13.71 0.50 9.00
CA GLU A 83 -14.28 1.04 10.25
C GLU A 83 -15.14 2.28 9.98
N GLY A 84 -14.64 3.24 9.19
CA GLY A 84 -15.40 4.43 8.83
C GLY A 84 -16.68 4.12 8.04
N ARG A 85 -16.63 3.12 7.14
CA ARG A 85 -17.82 2.64 6.41
C ARG A 85 -18.86 2.04 7.34
N LEU A 86 -18.43 1.19 8.29
CA LEU A 86 -19.32 0.61 9.29
C LEU A 86 -19.94 1.67 10.18
N THR A 87 -19.13 2.61 10.68
CA THR A 87 -19.61 3.74 11.49
C THR A 87 -20.69 4.51 10.76
N LYS A 88 -20.49 4.82 9.46
CA LYS A 88 -21.51 5.50 8.65
C LYS A 88 -22.77 4.67 8.45
N ALA A 89 -22.61 3.38 8.11
CA ALA A 89 -23.74 2.49 7.81
C ALA A 89 -24.58 2.13 9.04
N LEU A 90 -23.98 2.18 10.24
CA LEU A 90 -24.63 1.78 11.49
C LEU A 90 -25.10 2.97 12.32
N SER A 91 -24.34 4.07 12.41
CA SER A 91 -24.61 5.13 13.39
C SER A 91 -25.98 5.79 13.22
N GLU A 92 -26.23 6.39 12.05
CA GLU A 92 -27.49 7.11 11.81
C GLU A 92 -28.70 6.17 11.83
N PRO A 93 -28.67 4.97 11.21
CA PRO A 93 -29.83 4.09 11.26
C PRO A 93 -30.10 3.50 12.64
N VAL A 94 -29.07 3.19 13.44
CA VAL A 94 -29.25 2.73 14.83
C VAL A 94 -29.87 3.83 15.67
N GLU A 95 -29.39 5.07 15.54
CA GLU A 95 -29.95 6.23 16.23
C GLU A 95 -31.43 6.43 15.87
N ALA A 96 -31.77 6.41 14.58
CA ALA A 96 -33.15 6.54 14.12
C ALA A 96 -34.07 5.40 14.64
N LEU A 97 -33.56 4.17 14.71
CA LEU A 97 -34.30 3.03 15.26
C LEU A 97 -34.55 3.20 16.77
N LEU A 98 -33.54 3.65 17.52
CA LEU A 98 -33.66 3.88 18.96
C LEU A 98 -34.61 5.05 19.26
N ASP A 99 -34.56 6.12 18.48
CA ASP A 99 -35.47 7.27 18.59
C ASP A 99 -36.93 6.91 18.29
N ALA A 100 -37.17 6.00 17.34
CA ALA A 100 -38.52 5.55 17.01
C ALA A 100 -39.18 4.75 18.15
N ALA A 101 -38.38 4.14 19.04
CA ALA A 101 -38.83 3.43 20.24
C ALA A 101 -39.96 2.41 19.99
N SER A 102 -39.92 1.72 18.85
CA SER A 102 -40.90 0.70 18.47
C SER A 102 -40.59 -0.67 19.11
N ASP A 103 -41.58 -1.56 19.17
CA ASP A 103 -41.40 -2.94 19.65
C ASP A 103 -40.37 -3.73 18.80
N ASP A 104 -40.23 -3.37 17.52
CA ASP A 104 -39.32 -4.00 16.56
C ASP A 104 -37.90 -3.40 16.53
N THR A 105 -37.61 -2.41 17.39
CA THR A 105 -36.32 -1.68 17.41
C THR A 105 -35.12 -2.62 17.51
N TRP A 106 -35.13 -3.53 18.50
CA TRP A 106 -34.00 -4.42 18.74
C TRP A 106 -33.82 -5.51 17.67
N PRO A 107 -34.89 -6.18 17.19
CA PRO A 107 -34.81 -7.02 15.99
C PRO A 107 -34.22 -6.29 14.78
N ALA A 108 -34.66 -5.06 14.49
CA ALA A 108 -34.18 -4.28 13.37
C ALA A 108 -32.69 -3.93 13.50
N ILE A 109 -32.23 -3.52 14.68
CA ILE A 109 -30.81 -3.25 14.95
C ILE A 109 -29.95 -4.51 14.75
N ARG A 110 -30.41 -5.68 15.24
CA ARG A 110 -29.67 -6.94 15.05
C ARG A 110 -29.52 -7.31 13.58
N GLU A 111 -30.58 -7.17 12.79
CA GLU A 111 -30.51 -7.47 11.36
C GLU A 111 -29.63 -6.47 10.60
N LEU A 112 -29.74 -5.18 10.93
CA LEU A 112 -28.87 -4.13 10.39
C LEU A 112 -27.40 -4.44 10.69
N LEU A 113 -27.06 -4.68 11.96
CA LEU A 113 -25.70 -5.02 12.38
C LEU A 113 -25.18 -6.24 11.61
N ARG A 114 -25.96 -7.32 11.54
CA ARG A 114 -25.59 -8.54 10.82
C ARG A 114 -25.30 -8.27 9.35
N ARG A 115 -26.20 -7.53 8.68
CA ARG A 115 -26.12 -7.25 7.25
C ARG A 115 -24.91 -6.38 6.92
N GLU A 116 -24.79 -5.23 7.56
CA GLU A 116 -23.71 -4.28 7.25
C GLU A 116 -22.33 -4.85 7.62
N THR A 117 -22.24 -5.57 8.74
CA THR A 117 -20.99 -6.26 9.14
C THR A 117 -20.59 -7.32 8.12
N LYS A 118 -21.53 -8.14 7.64
CA LYS A 118 -21.25 -9.15 6.61
C LYS A 118 -20.73 -8.52 5.31
N TYR A 119 -21.33 -7.42 4.85
CA TYR A 119 -20.87 -6.71 3.66
C TYR A 119 -19.46 -6.12 3.86
N ALA A 120 -19.20 -5.51 5.02
CA ALA A 120 -17.89 -4.96 5.34
C ALA A 120 -16.80 -6.04 5.40
N ILE A 121 -17.06 -7.18 6.06
CA ILE A 121 -16.12 -8.32 6.13
C ILE A 121 -15.80 -8.85 4.75
N SER A 122 -16.81 -9.07 3.90
CA SER A 122 -16.59 -9.59 2.55
C SER A 122 -15.71 -8.65 1.73
N GLY A 123 -15.97 -7.35 1.78
CA GLY A 123 -15.13 -6.36 1.11
C GLY A 123 -13.72 -6.29 1.69
N PHE A 124 -13.59 -6.32 3.03
CA PHE A 124 -12.31 -6.21 3.71
C PHE A 124 -11.43 -7.44 3.44
N SER A 125 -11.98 -8.64 3.55
CA SER A 125 -11.31 -9.90 3.19
C SER A 125 -10.82 -9.88 1.74
N SER A 126 -11.65 -9.43 0.81
CA SER A 126 -11.25 -9.28 -0.59
C SER A 126 -10.08 -8.31 -0.75
N ALA A 127 -10.10 -7.16 -0.06
CA ALA A 127 -9.01 -6.19 -0.10
C ALA A 127 -7.71 -6.70 0.57
N LEU A 128 -7.82 -7.48 1.65
CA LEU A 128 -6.67 -8.08 2.34
C LEU A 128 -5.93 -9.11 1.49
N SER A 129 -6.60 -9.76 0.53
CA SER A 129 -5.97 -10.73 -0.37
C SER A 129 -4.77 -10.16 -1.14
N ALA A 130 -4.75 -8.85 -1.40
CA ALA A 130 -3.65 -8.16 -2.08
C ALA A 130 -2.36 -8.06 -1.24
N PHE A 131 -2.43 -8.35 0.07
CA PHE A 131 -1.32 -8.15 0.99
C PHE A 131 -0.49 -9.41 1.22
N ASN A 132 -0.92 -10.61 0.80
CA ASN A 132 -0.24 -11.88 1.09
C ASN A 132 -0.01 -12.08 2.60
N LEU A 133 -1.04 -11.86 3.42
CA LEU A 133 -1.03 -12.15 4.86
C LEU A 133 -1.24 -13.65 5.07
N ASP A 134 -0.75 -14.17 6.20
CA ASP A 134 -1.17 -15.51 6.63
C ASP A 134 -2.63 -15.49 7.09
N GLU A 135 -3.25 -16.66 7.09
CA GLU A 135 -4.66 -16.83 7.41
C GLU A 135 -5.00 -16.36 8.83
N ALA A 136 -4.10 -16.58 9.81
CA ALA A 136 -4.34 -16.18 11.18
C ALA A 136 -4.34 -14.65 11.36
N ASP A 137 -3.45 -13.93 10.66
CA ASP A 137 -3.46 -12.47 10.64
C ASP A 137 -4.71 -11.91 9.95
N VAL A 138 -5.15 -12.53 8.84
CA VAL A 138 -6.41 -12.14 8.18
C VAL A 138 -7.59 -12.32 9.13
N ASP A 139 -7.74 -13.49 9.73
CA ASP A 139 -8.85 -13.79 10.65
C ASP A 139 -8.88 -12.84 11.84
N LYS A 140 -7.72 -12.55 12.41
CA LYS A 140 -7.59 -11.57 13.51
C LYS A 140 -8.07 -10.18 13.09
N MET A 141 -7.78 -9.74 11.86
CA MET A 141 -8.26 -8.46 11.35
C MET A 141 -9.78 -8.47 11.10
N LEU A 142 -10.33 -9.59 10.60
CA LEU A 142 -11.78 -9.72 10.40
C LEU A 142 -12.55 -9.71 11.73
N ILE A 143 -12.07 -10.43 12.75
CA ILE A 143 -12.66 -10.45 14.10
C ILE A 143 -12.66 -9.05 14.71
N LYS A 144 -11.55 -8.30 14.60
CA LYS A 144 -11.49 -6.91 15.07
C LYS A 144 -12.52 -6.01 14.40
N LEU A 145 -12.75 -6.21 13.10
CA LEU A 145 -13.75 -5.44 12.36
C LEU A 145 -15.19 -5.78 12.82
N GLU A 146 -15.47 -7.05 13.13
CA GLU A 146 -16.74 -7.45 13.75
C GLU A 146 -16.95 -6.82 15.13
N GLU A 147 -15.93 -6.88 15.98
CA GLU A 147 -15.95 -6.27 17.32
C GLU A 147 -16.16 -4.76 17.22
N TYR A 148 -15.50 -4.12 16.26
CA TYR A 148 -15.70 -2.70 15.98
C TYR A 148 -17.17 -2.41 15.63
N ALA A 149 -17.79 -3.18 14.73
CA ALA A 149 -19.20 -3.01 14.36
C ALA A 149 -20.14 -3.11 15.58
N ARG A 150 -19.90 -4.06 16.49
CA ARG A 150 -20.64 -4.18 17.76
C ARG A 150 -20.45 -2.94 18.63
N SER A 151 -19.21 -2.47 18.77
CA SER A 151 -18.89 -1.28 19.58
C SER A 151 -19.61 -0.01 19.11
N VAL A 152 -19.81 0.15 17.78
CA VAL A 152 -20.56 1.28 17.21
C VAL A 152 -22.02 1.26 17.68
N VAL A 153 -22.68 0.11 17.59
CA VAL A 153 -24.07 -0.07 18.05
C VAL A 153 -24.17 0.18 19.56
N GLU A 154 -23.25 -0.38 20.34
CA GLU A 154 -23.20 -0.18 21.80
C GLU A 154 -23.00 1.29 22.19
N SER A 155 -22.13 2.02 21.47
CA SER A 155 -21.94 3.46 21.69
C SER A 155 -23.23 4.23 21.46
N LYS A 156 -23.92 3.96 20.35
CA LYS A 156 -25.18 4.64 20.00
C LYS A 156 -26.30 4.34 21.00
N ALA A 157 -26.42 3.08 21.43
CA ALA A 157 -27.35 2.71 22.49
C ALA A 157 -27.06 3.43 23.81
N ARG A 158 -25.78 3.57 24.19
CA ARG A 158 -25.36 4.29 25.40
C ARG A 158 -25.64 5.79 25.30
N GLU A 159 -25.37 6.38 24.14
CA GLU A 159 -25.66 7.79 23.85
C GLU A 159 -27.17 8.08 24.00
N GLU A 160 -28.04 7.25 23.39
CA GLU A 160 -29.49 7.45 23.50
C GLU A 160 -30.01 7.22 24.92
N ALA A 161 -29.52 6.20 25.62
CA ALA A 161 -29.87 5.99 27.03
C ALA A 161 -29.54 7.22 27.89
N GLY A 162 -28.40 7.86 27.64
CA GLY A 162 -28.02 9.12 28.30
C GLY A 162 -28.98 10.27 27.99
N ARG A 163 -29.42 10.39 26.73
CA ARG A 163 -30.38 11.42 26.31
C ARG A 163 -31.75 11.24 26.97
N VAL A 164 -32.25 10.00 27.04
CA VAL A 164 -33.52 9.68 27.71
C VAL A 164 -33.44 10.01 29.20
N LEU A 165 -32.36 9.65 29.90
CA LEU A 165 -32.18 9.95 31.33
C LEU A 165 -32.26 11.45 31.63
N ILE A 166 -31.71 12.30 30.76
CA ILE A 166 -31.81 13.77 30.91
C ILE A 166 -33.27 14.21 30.77
N ARG A 167 -33.97 13.76 29.72
CA ARG A 167 -35.40 14.09 29.48
C ARG A 167 -36.31 13.64 30.62
N MET A 168 -35.95 12.57 31.33
CA MET A 168 -36.71 12.07 32.48
C MET A 168 -36.53 12.95 33.73
N LYS A 169 -35.41 13.64 33.88
CA LYS A 169 -35.12 14.49 35.05
C LYS A 169 -35.85 15.84 34.99
N ASP A 170 -36.23 16.28 33.80
CA ASP A 170 -36.96 17.54 33.57
C ASP A 170 -38.49 17.38 33.72
N ARG A 171 -38.99 16.19 34.06
CA ARG A 171 -40.42 15.88 34.31
C ARG A 171 -40.70 15.71 35.80
#